data_AF-M5TD81-F1
#
_entry.id   AF-M5TD81-F1
#
_cell.length_a   1.000
_cell.length_b   1.000
_cell.length_c   1.000
_cell.angle_alpha   90.00
_cell.angle_beta   90.00
_cell.angle_gamma   90.00
#
_symmetry.space_group_name_H-M   'P 1'
#
loop_
_entity.id
_entity.type
_entity.pdbx_description
1 polymer ?
#
loop_
_entity_poly.entity_id
_entity_poly.type
_entity_poly.pdbx_seq_one_letter_code
_entity_poly.pdbx_strand_id
1 'polypeptide(L)'
;MCSVTQAQERLPLPSEADRKHVAEEVHHPFRTEFEAANDNAAKSSLAKKVLSHASRESDPARRFMTLKLALDIARSADDMDTSVAAVKEMDRVFQLDLKSVQAQLNALRIRKREQIEAEEKARKATIKLSDERPEASGGTASAQFKPWPEGQDRIIYELPGMFDAVQLAGNGRWIVFHLKIQSKLLFFDIGQREVTQEIALTEDDVRFTATSRWLYIAYPGPNEIERWSLSTFKKVATVKLPFQQPTEVLAAGHASTGPLLALPSGGPGAFLDATTMRPLPTVIHDRQYNRQGEFPDASRAARARASANGKSFSIWGTSGSPAGFRTLMFGRRTTEMYYDHDSMGYIAPNRTGELMFTAKGVFTYQTKPYANNDEIRSQSFHLPSVDSDYSVSVARDDGSKEADTARVNIHVRGKPEPILTLPKVTFRPGRYSDFHGREDMPLDLRVFLFVDAKMLITLPETNQIVAMHRVEGLP
;
A
#
# COMPACT_ATOMS: atom_id res chain seq x y z
N MET A 1 -3.24 31.38 63.22
CA MET A 1 -4.49 30.63 63.05
C MET A 1 -4.58 30.23 61.58
N CYS A 2 -4.42 28.93 61.29
CA CYS A 2 -4.42 28.39 59.93
C CYS A 2 -5.82 28.44 59.32
N SER A 3 -5.92 29.05 58.14
CA SER A 3 -7.10 29.02 57.27
C SER A 3 -7.30 27.60 56.75
N VAL A 4 -8.41 26.95 57.12
CA VAL A 4 -8.85 25.68 56.57
C VAL A 4 -9.49 25.96 55.21
N THR A 5 -8.82 25.53 54.14
CA THR A 5 -9.34 25.57 52.77
C THR A 5 -10.53 24.61 52.67
N GLN A 6 -11.75 25.13 52.51
CA GLN A 6 -12.94 24.31 52.20
C GLN A 6 -12.70 23.56 50.88
N ALA A 7 -12.74 22.22 50.92
CA ALA A 7 -12.73 21.40 49.73
C ALA A 7 -14.05 21.60 48.99
N GLN A 8 -13.98 22.22 47.80
CA GLN A 8 -15.13 22.40 46.93
C GLN A 8 -15.61 21.01 46.46
N GLU A 9 -16.84 20.64 46.82
CA GLU A 9 -17.41 19.33 46.51
C GLU A 9 -17.52 19.14 44.99
N ARG A 10 -16.89 18.09 44.45
CA ARG A 10 -16.87 17.80 43.00
C ARG A 10 -18.26 17.40 42.52
N LEU A 11 -18.64 17.84 41.32
CA LEU A 11 -19.95 17.52 40.72
C LEU A 11 -20.03 16.04 40.33
N PRO A 12 -21.20 15.38 40.45
CA PRO A 12 -21.37 14.05 39.89
C PRO A 12 -21.20 14.07 38.37
N LEU A 13 -20.77 12.95 37.80
CA LEU A 13 -20.66 12.82 36.35
C LEU A 13 -22.05 12.93 35.72
N PRO A 14 -22.27 13.81 34.71
CA PRO A 14 -23.56 13.91 34.03
C PRO A 14 -24.00 12.58 33.43
N SER A 15 -25.31 12.33 33.42
CA SER A 15 -25.87 11.08 32.89
C SER A 15 -25.57 10.93 31.39
N GLU A 16 -25.63 9.70 30.90
CA GLU A 16 -25.39 9.45 29.47
C GLU A 16 -26.43 10.15 28.57
N ALA A 17 -27.68 10.22 29.02
CA ALA A 17 -28.76 10.94 28.33
C ALA A 17 -28.46 12.44 28.23
N ASP A 18 -28.04 13.06 29.35
CA ASP A 18 -27.69 14.48 29.37
C ASP A 18 -26.51 14.76 28.45
N ARG A 19 -25.44 13.96 28.53
CA ARG A 19 -24.27 14.11 27.66
C ARG A 19 -24.62 14.00 26.18
N LYS A 20 -25.52 13.09 25.81
CA LYS A 20 -25.96 12.91 24.41
C LYS A 20 -26.78 14.11 23.93
N HIS A 21 -27.63 14.67 24.79
CA HIS A 21 -28.45 15.84 24.46
C HIS A 21 -27.61 17.08 24.13
N VAL A 22 -26.55 17.33 24.91
CA VAL A 22 -25.67 18.51 24.73
C VAL A 22 -24.46 18.29 23.82
N ALA A 23 -24.20 17.06 23.37
CA ALA A 23 -23.03 16.74 22.56
C ALA A 23 -22.95 17.55 21.26
N GLU A 24 -24.08 17.73 20.57
CA GLU A 24 -24.13 18.49 19.32
C GLU A 24 -24.12 20.01 19.57
N GLU A 25 -24.69 20.44 20.69
CA GLU A 25 -24.81 21.86 21.05
C GLU A 25 -23.45 22.49 21.38
N VAL A 26 -22.53 21.75 22.00
CA VAL A 26 -21.20 22.28 22.36
C VAL A 26 -20.30 22.55 21.16
N HIS A 27 -20.60 22.00 19.98
CA HIS A 27 -19.87 22.31 18.75
C HIS A 27 -20.29 23.64 18.11
N HIS A 28 -21.55 24.04 18.29
CA HIS A 28 -22.13 25.19 17.59
C HIS A 28 -21.36 26.51 17.82
N PRO A 29 -20.89 26.85 19.03
CA PRO A 29 -20.15 28.09 19.27
C PRO A 29 -18.78 28.16 18.60
N PHE A 30 -18.22 27.02 18.17
CA PHE A 30 -16.86 26.92 17.63
C PHE A 30 -16.82 26.52 16.16
N ARG A 31 -17.98 26.45 15.50
CA ARG A 31 -18.11 25.87 14.15
C ARG A 31 -17.19 26.54 13.14
N THR A 32 -17.15 27.87 13.12
CA THR A 32 -16.31 28.63 12.18
C THR A 32 -14.83 28.41 12.44
N GLU A 33 -14.40 28.35 13.70
CA GLU A 33 -13.01 28.07 14.04
C GLU A 33 -12.63 26.61 13.79
N PHE A 34 -13.56 25.68 13.91
CA PHE A 34 -13.38 24.28 13.50
C PHE A 34 -13.13 24.17 11.99
N GLU A 35 -13.93 24.87 11.18
CA GLU A 35 -13.79 24.93 9.73
C GLU A 35 -12.48 25.62 9.31
N ALA A 36 -11.99 26.57 10.11
CA ALA A 36 -10.72 27.26 9.87
C ALA A 36 -9.48 26.50 10.38
N ALA A 37 -9.62 25.57 11.33
CA ALA A 37 -8.51 24.88 11.98
C ALA A 37 -7.95 23.71 11.14
N ASN A 38 -7.26 24.05 10.05
CA ASN A 38 -6.77 23.09 9.05
C ASN A 38 -5.37 22.50 9.34
N ASP A 39 -4.66 23.03 10.33
CA ASP A 39 -3.35 22.53 10.76
C ASP A 39 -3.27 22.32 12.28
N ASN A 40 -2.21 21.67 12.75
CA ASN A 40 -2.05 21.36 14.16
C ASN A 40 -1.96 22.61 15.04
N ALA A 41 -1.32 23.70 14.58
CA ALA A 41 -1.18 24.91 15.38
C ALA A 41 -2.53 25.63 15.57
N ALA A 42 -3.35 25.67 14.52
CA ALA A 42 -4.71 26.20 14.57
C ALA A 42 -5.61 25.33 15.46
N LYS A 43 -5.50 24.00 15.37
CA LYS A 43 -6.24 23.07 16.24
C LYS A 43 -5.81 23.17 17.70
N SER A 44 -4.51 23.30 18.00
CA SER A 44 -4.02 23.54 19.36
C SER A 44 -4.56 24.85 19.93
N SER A 45 -4.59 25.91 19.10
CA SER A 45 -5.14 27.21 19.49
C SER A 45 -6.65 27.12 19.77
N LEU A 46 -7.39 26.38 18.94
CA LEU A 46 -8.80 26.10 19.15
C LEU A 46 -9.03 25.28 20.43
N ALA A 47 -8.26 24.22 20.66
CA ALA A 47 -8.37 23.38 21.87
C ALA A 47 -8.19 24.21 23.15
N LYS A 48 -7.21 25.13 23.18
CA LYS A 48 -6.99 26.06 24.30
C LYS A 48 -8.17 27.01 24.48
N LYS A 49 -8.75 27.49 23.39
CA LYS A 49 -9.95 28.36 23.41
C LYS A 49 -11.17 27.61 23.97
N VAL A 50 -11.42 26.39 23.50
CA VAL A 50 -12.52 25.52 23.98
C VAL A 50 -12.32 25.18 25.47
N LEU A 51 -11.09 24.85 25.88
CA LEU A 51 -10.75 24.61 27.29
C LEU A 51 -11.03 25.83 28.16
N SER A 52 -10.65 27.02 27.68
CA SER A 52 -10.96 28.28 28.39
C SER A 52 -12.45 28.56 28.47
N HIS A 53 -13.23 28.19 27.44
CA HIS A 53 -14.69 28.36 27.43
C HIS A 53 -15.35 27.45 28.47
N ALA A 54 -14.89 26.20 28.58
CA ALA A 54 -15.43 25.24 29.53
C ALA A 54 -15.37 25.72 30.99
N SER A 55 -14.39 26.55 31.35
CA SER A 55 -14.30 27.09 32.72
C SER A 55 -15.41 28.08 33.08
N ARG A 56 -16.09 28.64 32.08
CA ARG A 56 -17.19 29.62 32.21
C ARG A 56 -18.56 28.98 32.08
N GLU A 57 -18.63 27.71 31.72
CA GLU A 57 -19.88 26.99 31.54
C GLU A 57 -20.47 26.62 32.91
N SER A 58 -21.72 27.04 33.14
CA SER A 58 -22.43 26.81 34.40
C SER A 58 -23.20 25.49 34.39
N ASP A 59 -23.65 25.03 33.21
CA ASP A 59 -24.35 23.75 33.09
C ASP A 59 -23.35 22.57 33.19
N PRO A 60 -23.53 21.63 34.14
CA PRO A 60 -22.59 20.53 34.34
C PRO A 60 -22.42 19.63 33.09
N ALA A 61 -23.49 19.39 32.34
CA ALA A 61 -23.44 18.52 31.16
C ALA A 61 -22.72 19.20 30.00
N ARG A 62 -23.03 20.47 29.70
CA ARG A 62 -22.30 21.28 28.72
C ARG A 62 -20.84 21.48 29.11
N ARG A 63 -20.54 21.71 30.39
CA ARG A 63 -19.17 21.87 30.87
C ARG A 63 -18.36 20.61 30.65
N PHE A 64 -18.92 19.44 31.01
CA PHE A 64 -18.27 18.16 30.79
C PHE A 64 -18.01 17.91 29.29
N MET A 65 -19.02 18.13 28.45
CA MET A 65 -18.90 17.91 27.01
C MET A 65 -17.96 18.92 26.34
N THR A 66 -17.88 20.16 26.81
CA THR A 66 -16.92 21.17 26.32
C THR A 66 -15.48 20.80 26.72
N LEU A 67 -15.25 20.28 27.93
CA LEU A 67 -13.93 19.77 28.33
C LEU A 67 -13.51 18.55 27.50
N LYS A 68 -14.45 17.64 27.24
CA LYS A 68 -14.22 16.49 26.36
C LYS A 68 -13.89 16.94 24.94
N LEU A 69 -14.61 17.92 24.41
CA LEU A 69 -14.35 18.51 23.11
C LEU A 69 -12.94 19.12 23.04
N ALA A 70 -12.53 19.89 24.05
CA ALA A 70 -11.17 20.44 24.13
C ALA A 70 -10.10 19.33 24.12
N LEU A 71 -10.33 18.24 24.87
CA LEU A 71 -9.44 17.09 24.91
C LEU A 71 -9.34 16.39 23.54
N ASP A 72 -10.45 16.19 22.85
CA ASP A 72 -10.48 15.52 21.55
C ASP A 72 -9.77 16.37 20.47
N ILE A 73 -9.99 17.69 20.46
CA ILE A 73 -9.26 18.61 19.56
C ILE A 73 -7.77 18.59 19.88
N ALA A 74 -7.39 18.70 21.16
CA ALA A 74 -5.99 18.71 21.58
C ALA A 74 -5.27 17.41 21.17
N ARG A 75 -5.93 16.25 21.32
CA ARG A 75 -5.41 14.96 20.84
C ARG A 75 -5.24 14.93 19.33
N SER A 76 -6.19 15.48 18.58
CA SER A 76 -6.10 15.57 17.12
C SER A 76 -4.98 16.50 16.63
N ALA A 77 -4.57 17.45 17.47
CA ALA A 77 -3.51 18.42 17.20
C ALA A 77 -2.12 17.97 17.67
N ASP A 78 -2.02 16.82 18.36
CA ASP A 78 -0.84 16.37 19.11
C ASP A 78 -0.41 17.37 20.22
N ASP A 79 -1.35 18.15 20.75
CA ASP A 79 -1.13 19.07 21.88
C ASP A 79 -1.35 18.35 23.22
N MET A 80 -0.29 17.66 23.64
CA MET A 80 -0.30 16.86 24.87
C MET A 80 -0.46 17.70 26.13
N ASP A 81 0.05 18.94 26.14
CA ASP A 81 -0.03 19.81 27.32
C ASP A 81 -1.46 20.29 27.53
N THR A 82 -2.15 20.68 26.45
CA THR A 82 -3.59 21.01 26.50
C THR A 82 -4.45 19.79 26.81
N SER A 83 -4.10 18.61 26.28
CA SER A 83 -4.79 17.35 26.61
C SER A 83 -4.72 17.03 28.11
N VAL A 84 -3.54 17.17 28.71
CA VAL A 84 -3.34 16.98 30.16
C VAL A 84 -4.10 18.04 30.96
N ALA A 85 -4.11 19.30 30.50
CA ALA A 85 -4.85 20.38 31.15
C ALA A 85 -6.37 20.11 31.14
N ALA A 86 -6.93 19.63 30.02
CA ALA A 86 -8.34 19.27 29.92
C ALA A 86 -8.70 18.12 30.88
N VAL A 87 -7.90 17.04 30.92
CA VAL A 87 -8.13 15.92 31.84
C VAL A 87 -8.04 16.36 33.31
N LYS A 88 -7.07 17.21 33.67
CA LYS A 88 -6.96 17.76 35.02
C LYS A 88 -8.17 18.60 35.41
N GLU A 89 -8.68 19.42 34.48
CA GLU A 89 -9.87 20.23 34.74
C GLU A 89 -11.13 19.35 34.86
N MET A 90 -11.23 18.26 34.09
CA MET A 90 -12.30 17.28 34.25
C MET A 90 -12.24 16.59 35.63
N ASP A 91 -11.06 16.19 36.11
CA ASP A 91 -10.89 15.63 37.45
C ASP A 91 -11.17 16.65 38.56
N ARG A 92 -10.78 17.92 38.35
CA ARG A 92 -11.02 18.99 39.33
C ARG A 92 -12.52 19.24 39.54
N VAL A 93 -13.31 19.18 38.47
CA VAL A 93 -14.72 19.58 38.48
C VAL A 93 -15.65 18.41 38.73
N PHE A 94 -15.34 17.21 38.21
CA PHE A 94 -16.24 16.06 38.25
C PHE A 94 -15.69 14.90 39.07
N GLN A 95 -16.60 14.11 39.65
CA GLN A 95 -16.31 12.83 40.29
C GLN A 95 -15.96 11.80 39.23
N LEU A 96 -14.71 11.83 38.76
CA LEU A 96 -14.15 10.81 37.88
C LEU A 96 -13.53 9.68 38.70
N ASP A 97 -13.57 8.46 38.15
CA ASP A 97 -12.78 7.37 38.69
C ASP A 97 -11.28 7.72 38.57
N LEU A 98 -10.68 8.08 39.69
CA LEU A 98 -9.27 8.45 39.82
C LEU A 98 -8.33 7.38 39.25
N LYS A 99 -8.71 6.09 39.28
CA LYS A 99 -7.90 5.02 38.68
C LYS A 99 -7.87 5.11 37.16
N SER A 100 -9.01 5.42 36.54
CA SER A 100 -9.14 5.61 35.09
C SER A 100 -8.40 6.86 34.60
N VAL A 101 -8.52 7.97 35.32
CA VAL A 101 -7.81 9.23 34.99
C VAL A 101 -6.29 9.08 35.14
N GLN A 102 -5.84 8.44 36.22
CA GLN A 102 -4.41 8.21 36.46
C GLN A 102 -3.82 7.25 35.41
N ALA A 103 -4.57 6.22 34.98
CA ALA A 103 -4.15 5.32 33.91
C ALA A 103 -4.03 6.05 32.57
N GLN A 104 -4.97 6.94 32.23
CA GLN A 104 -4.91 7.76 31.01
C GLN A 104 -3.73 8.74 31.04
N LEU A 105 -3.49 9.42 32.17
CA LEU A 105 -2.35 10.32 32.33
C LEU A 105 -1.01 9.58 32.26
N ASN A 106 -0.92 8.38 32.85
CA ASN A 106 0.28 7.55 32.78
C ASN A 106 0.53 7.04 31.35
N ALA A 107 -0.50 6.60 30.63
CA ALA A 107 -0.38 6.19 29.23
C ALA A 107 0.10 7.34 28.34
N LEU A 108 -0.43 8.57 28.54
CA LEU A 108 0.00 9.76 27.81
C LEU A 108 1.46 10.15 28.13
N ARG A 109 1.89 10.02 29.40
CA ARG A 109 3.28 10.27 29.82
C ARG A 109 4.25 9.24 29.26
N ILE A 110 3.89 7.96 29.27
CA ILE A 110 4.69 6.88 28.68
C ILE A 110 4.85 7.15 27.19
N ARG A 111 3.76 7.45 26.47
CA ARG A 111 3.81 7.77 25.04
C ARG A 111 4.69 9.00 24.71
N LYS A 112 4.61 10.07 25.52
CA LYS A 112 5.48 11.26 25.38
C LYS A 112 6.95 10.90 25.60
N ARG A 113 7.25 10.04 26.58
CA ARG A 113 8.61 9.56 26.85
C ARG A 113 9.13 8.67 25.72
N GLU A 114 8.32 7.75 25.21
CA GLU A 114 8.66 6.90 24.08
C GLU A 114 8.91 7.70 22.80
N GLN A 115 8.15 8.77 22.57
CA GLN A 115 8.36 9.69 21.45
C GLN A 115 9.69 10.44 21.57
N ILE A 116 10.01 10.99 22.74
CA ILE A 116 11.29 11.68 23.00
C ILE A 116 12.46 10.70 22.87
N GLU A 117 12.34 9.49 23.43
CA GLU A 117 13.36 8.45 23.32
C GLU A 117 13.53 7.96 21.87
N ALA A 118 12.45 7.87 21.10
CA ALA A 118 12.48 7.53 19.67
C ALA A 118 13.12 8.64 18.83
N GLU A 119 12.82 9.91 19.12
CA GLU A 119 13.42 11.08 18.46
C GLU A 119 14.92 11.21 18.78
N GLU A 120 15.32 10.99 20.04
CA GLU A 120 16.75 10.95 20.42
C GLU A 120 17.48 9.75 19.80
N LYS A 121 16.85 8.57 19.77
CA LYS A 121 17.42 7.37 19.12
C LYS A 121 17.54 7.54 17.62
N ALA A 122 16.55 8.17 16.98
CA ALA A 122 16.60 8.53 15.57
C ALA A 122 17.73 9.54 15.31
N ARG A 123 17.85 10.59 16.12
CA ARG A 123 18.92 11.60 16.02
C ARG A 123 20.32 10.99 16.21
N LYS A 124 20.50 10.10 17.18
CA LYS A 124 21.75 9.35 17.41
C LYS A 124 22.04 8.35 16.28
N ALA A 125 21.02 7.71 15.71
CA ALA A 125 21.17 6.83 14.56
C ALA A 125 21.54 7.60 13.28
N THR A 126 21.01 8.82 13.09
CA THR A 126 21.39 9.71 11.99
C THR A 126 22.85 10.16 12.09
N ILE A 127 23.37 10.39 13.30
CA ILE A 127 24.78 10.74 13.55
C ILE A 127 25.71 9.52 13.40
N LYS A 128 25.25 8.30 13.77
CA LYS A 128 26.04 7.07 13.56
C LYS A 128 26.08 6.61 12.09
N LEU A 129 25.05 6.90 11.30
CA LEU A 129 25.02 6.58 9.86
C LEU A 129 25.85 7.55 8.99
N SER A 130 26.30 8.69 9.51
CA SER A 130 27.21 9.58 8.78
C SER A 130 28.68 9.13 8.84
N ASP A 131 29.05 8.33 9.85
CA ASP A 131 30.44 7.87 10.05
C ASP A 131 30.71 6.47 9.44
N GLU A 132 29.67 5.68 9.19
CA GLU A 132 29.78 4.43 8.43
C GLU A 132 29.08 4.58 7.09
N ARG A 133 29.79 5.22 6.17
CA ARG A 133 29.45 5.26 4.74
C ARG A 133 30.05 4.01 4.09
N PRO A 134 29.33 2.89 3.89
CA PRO A 134 29.67 2.06 2.77
C PRO A 134 29.42 2.93 1.54
N GLU A 135 30.43 3.03 0.68
CA GLU A 135 30.31 3.74 -0.59
C GLU A 135 28.98 3.35 -1.25
N ALA A 136 28.06 4.31 -1.27
CA ALA A 136 26.99 4.28 -2.22
C ALA A 136 27.68 4.39 -3.58
N SER A 137 27.90 3.25 -4.22
CA SER A 137 27.93 3.20 -5.68
C SER A 137 26.56 3.66 -6.15
N GLY A 138 26.40 4.98 -6.23
CA GLY A 138 25.41 5.66 -7.03
C GLY A 138 25.74 5.46 -8.50
N GLY A 139 25.74 4.20 -8.92
CA GLY A 139 25.70 3.79 -10.30
C GLY A 139 24.43 2.97 -10.46
N THR A 140 23.56 3.36 -11.38
CA THR A 140 22.76 2.40 -12.12
C THR A 140 23.71 1.30 -12.58
N ALA A 141 23.77 0.19 -11.85
CA ALA A 141 24.37 -1.01 -12.37
C ALA A 141 23.47 -1.38 -13.55
N SER A 142 23.87 -0.97 -14.76
CA SER A 142 23.31 -1.52 -15.99
C SER A 142 23.37 -3.02 -15.81
N ALA A 143 22.22 -3.69 -15.67
CA ALA A 143 22.21 -5.13 -15.61
C ALA A 143 22.97 -5.62 -16.84
N GLN A 144 24.08 -6.32 -16.63
CA GLN A 144 24.85 -6.87 -17.73
C GLN A 144 24.04 -8.05 -18.28
N PHE A 145 23.21 -7.77 -19.28
CA PHE A 145 22.40 -8.80 -19.92
C PHE A 145 23.33 -9.75 -20.66
N LYS A 146 23.18 -11.05 -20.41
CA LYS A 146 23.81 -12.08 -21.24
C LYS A 146 23.43 -11.79 -22.70
N PRO A 147 24.35 -11.89 -23.67
CA PRO A 147 24.01 -11.70 -25.08
C PRO A 147 22.91 -12.66 -25.53
N TRP A 148 22.08 -12.22 -26.46
CA TRP A 148 21.09 -13.10 -27.05
C TRP A 148 21.75 -14.15 -27.96
N PRO A 149 21.40 -15.44 -27.87
CA PRO A 149 21.95 -16.48 -28.75
C PRO A 149 21.69 -16.14 -30.22
N GLU A 150 22.70 -16.29 -31.05
CA GLU A 150 22.61 -15.98 -32.48
C GLU A 150 21.52 -16.83 -33.16
N GLY A 151 20.74 -16.20 -34.05
CA GLY A 151 19.69 -16.86 -34.83
C GLY A 151 18.46 -17.32 -34.02
N GLN A 152 18.38 -17.04 -32.72
CA GLN A 152 17.20 -17.34 -31.92
C GLN A 152 16.36 -16.07 -31.73
N ASP A 153 15.04 -16.20 -31.86
CA ASP A 153 14.08 -15.13 -31.51
C ASP A 153 13.34 -15.43 -30.20
N ARG A 154 13.53 -16.64 -29.66
CA ARG A 154 12.85 -17.11 -28.46
C ARG A 154 13.74 -18.06 -27.66
N ILE A 155 13.66 -17.96 -26.34
CA ILE A 155 14.26 -18.89 -25.37
C ILE A 155 13.15 -19.39 -24.45
N ILE A 156 13.17 -20.69 -24.16
CA ILE A 156 12.28 -21.33 -23.20
C ILE A 156 13.12 -21.79 -22.02
N TYR A 157 12.71 -21.40 -20.81
CA TYR A 157 13.27 -21.93 -19.57
C TYR A 157 12.19 -22.68 -18.81
N GLU A 158 12.44 -23.96 -18.52
CA GLU A 158 11.55 -24.79 -17.71
C GLU A 158 11.90 -24.65 -16.23
N LEU A 159 10.92 -24.24 -15.45
CA LEU A 159 11.02 -24.18 -13.99
C LEU A 159 10.98 -25.60 -13.41
N PRO A 160 11.64 -25.84 -12.28
CA PRO A 160 11.64 -27.15 -11.61
C PRO A 160 10.29 -27.51 -10.97
N GLY A 161 9.27 -26.66 -11.14
CA GLY A 161 7.94 -26.82 -10.58
C GLY A 161 6.95 -25.82 -11.14
N MET A 162 5.67 -26.11 -10.92
CA MET A 162 4.59 -25.19 -11.24
C MET A 162 4.56 -24.04 -10.23
N PHE A 163 4.46 -22.81 -10.70
CA PHE A 163 4.24 -21.64 -9.86
C PHE A 163 2.75 -21.31 -9.72
N ASP A 164 2.40 -20.67 -8.60
CA ASP A 164 1.04 -20.18 -8.33
C ASP A 164 0.98 -18.65 -8.13
N ALA A 165 2.14 -18.01 -7.93
CA ALA A 165 2.24 -16.56 -7.80
C ALA A 165 3.60 -16.04 -8.27
N VAL A 166 3.63 -14.77 -8.70
CA VAL A 166 4.86 -14.09 -9.15
C VAL A 166 4.95 -12.65 -8.64
N GLN A 167 6.18 -12.19 -8.39
CA GLN A 167 6.47 -10.79 -8.06
C GLN A 167 7.77 -10.33 -8.71
N LEU A 168 7.85 -9.05 -9.09
CA LEU A 168 9.11 -8.42 -9.47
C LEU A 168 9.90 -8.02 -8.23
N ALA A 169 11.23 -8.13 -8.29
CA ALA A 169 12.12 -7.77 -7.19
C ALA A 169 13.40 -7.07 -7.68
N GLY A 170 14.04 -6.29 -6.81
CA GLY A 170 15.39 -5.79 -7.04
C GLY A 170 15.50 -4.85 -8.24
N ASN A 171 14.60 -3.87 -8.35
CA ASN A 171 14.47 -2.98 -9.50
C ASN A 171 14.14 -3.71 -10.82
N GLY A 172 13.42 -4.84 -10.75
CA GLY A 172 13.04 -5.61 -11.91
C GLY A 172 14.13 -6.58 -12.39
N ARG A 173 15.24 -6.70 -11.66
CA ARG A 173 16.30 -7.68 -11.95
C ARG A 173 15.81 -9.13 -11.86
N TRP A 174 14.87 -9.41 -10.95
CA TRP A 174 14.34 -10.75 -10.75
C TRP A 174 12.83 -10.80 -10.93
N ILE A 175 12.36 -11.89 -11.54
CA ILE A 175 11.01 -12.40 -11.32
C ILE A 175 11.11 -13.48 -10.26
N VAL A 176 10.34 -13.33 -9.19
CA VAL A 176 10.28 -14.25 -8.06
C VAL A 176 9.04 -15.13 -8.22
N PHE A 177 9.24 -16.44 -8.33
CA PHE A 177 8.18 -17.42 -8.48
C PHE A 177 7.91 -18.12 -7.15
N HIS A 178 6.65 -18.19 -6.74
CA HIS A 178 6.22 -19.05 -5.66
C HIS A 178 5.87 -20.43 -6.19
N LEU A 179 6.55 -21.45 -5.69
CA LEU A 179 6.30 -22.86 -5.98
C LEU A 179 5.68 -23.49 -4.73
N LYS A 180 4.35 -23.35 -4.59
CA LYS A 180 3.62 -23.81 -3.40
C LYS A 180 3.88 -25.26 -3.02
N ILE A 181 3.86 -26.18 -4.00
CA ILE A 181 4.07 -27.62 -3.77
C ILE A 181 5.48 -27.93 -3.22
N GLN A 182 6.48 -27.15 -3.63
CA GLN A 182 7.86 -27.29 -3.17
C GLN A 182 8.19 -26.39 -1.96
N SER A 183 7.23 -25.61 -1.45
CA SER A 183 7.41 -24.65 -0.36
C SER A 183 8.66 -23.78 -0.55
N LYS A 184 8.81 -23.16 -1.73
CA LYS A 184 9.96 -22.28 -2.01
C LYS A 184 9.65 -21.13 -2.94
N LEU A 185 10.50 -20.11 -2.87
CA LEU A 185 10.58 -19.02 -3.83
C LEU A 185 11.80 -19.21 -4.73
N LEU A 186 11.63 -19.09 -6.05
CA LEU A 186 12.72 -19.10 -7.02
C LEU A 186 12.97 -17.70 -7.60
N PHE A 187 14.23 -17.32 -7.72
CA PHE A 187 14.65 -16.03 -8.28
C PHE A 187 15.21 -16.23 -9.68
N PHE A 188 14.38 -15.97 -10.68
CA PHE A 188 14.81 -15.93 -12.08
C PHE A 188 15.45 -14.58 -12.38
N ASP A 189 16.75 -14.58 -12.68
CA ASP A 189 17.50 -13.37 -13.01
C ASP A 189 17.31 -13.04 -14.49
N ILE A 190 16.76 -11.86 -14.78
CA ILE A 190 16.44 -11.39 -16.13
C ILE A 190 17.71 -11.23 -16.98
N GLY A 191 18.82 -10.82 -16.35
CA GLY A 191 20.12 -10.67 -17.01
C GLY A 191 20.73 -11.99 -17.40
N GLN A 192 20.64 -13.00 -16.52
CA GLN A 192 21.23 -14.33 -16.73
C GLN A 192 20.31 -15.30 -17.49
N ARG A 193 18.99 -15.04 -17.48
CA ARG A 193 17.94 -15.86 -18.11
C ARG A 193 17.81 -17.25 -17.50
N GLU A 194 18.04 -17.35 -16.20
CA GLU A 194 17.97 -18.60 -15.43
C GLU A 194 17.61 -18.31 -13.96
N VAL A 195 17.22 -19.36 -13.24
CA VAL A 195 17.09 -19.30 -11.79
C VAL A 195 18.48 -19.23 -11.17
N THR A 196 18.74 -18.17 -10.39
CA THR A 196 20.05 -17.94 -9.77
C THR A 196 20.05 -18.17 -8.27
N GLN A 197 18.88 -18.10 -7.61
CA GLN A 197 18.73 -18.26 -6.16
C GLN A 197 17.39 -18.89 -5.83
N GLU A 198 17.31 -19.49 -4.64
CA GLU A 198 16.05 -19.98 -4.06
C GLU A 198 16.01 -19.72 -2.56
N ILE A 199 14.79 -19.57 -2.03
CA ILE A 199 14.53 -19.44 -0.59
C ILE A 199 13.47 -20.48 -0.23
N ALA A 200 13.82 -21.38 0.70
CA ALA A 200 12.86 -22.29 1.30
C ALA A 200 11.89 -21.52 2.21
N LEU A 201 10.61 -21.89 2.14
CA LEU A 201 9.54 -21.34 2.96
C LEU A 201 9.26 -22.29 4.12
N THR A 202 8.82 -21.72 5.25
CA THR A 202 8.39 -22.52 6.40
C THR A 202 6.95 -23.03 6.28
N GLU A 203 6.14 -22.40 5.42
CA GLU A 203 4.76 -22.76 5.08
C GLU A 203 4.54 -22.54 3.58
N ASP A 204 3.54 -23.21 3.01
CA ASP A 204 3.20 -23.12 1.59
C ASP A 204 2.18 -22.00 1.29
N ASP A 205 1.32 -21.64 2.24
CA ASP A 205 0.43 -20.49 2.12
C ASP A 205 1.12 -19.22 2.60
N VAL A 206 1.66 -18.43 1.68
CA VAL A 206 2.34 -17.17 1.99
C VAL A 206 1.77 -16.01 1.17
N ARG A 207 1.99 -14.80 1.65
CA ARG A 207 1.90 -13.58 0.84
C ARG A 207 3.29 -12.97 0.75
N PHE A 208 3.75 -12.63 -0.44
CA PHE A 208 5.09 -12.07 -0.60
C PHE A 208 5.09 -10.88 -1.56
N THR A 209 6.04 -9.99 -1.34
CA THR A 209 6.32 -8.85 -2.22
C THR A 209 7.79 -8.47 -2.09
N ALA A 210 8.27 -7.62 -2.98
CA ALA A 210 9.65 -7.17 -2.95
C ALA A 210 9.78 -5.70 -3.32
N THR A 211 10.90 -5.14 -2.88
CA THR A 211 11.35 -3.79 -3.16
C THR A 211 12.67 -3.85 -3.94
N SER A 212 13.32 -2.70 -4.13
CA SER A 212 14.64 -2.63 -4.73
C SER A 212 15.73 -3.38 -3.94
N ARG A 213 15.52 -3.64 -2.64
CA ARG A 213 16.55 -4.17 -1.73
C ARG A 213 16.11 -5.35 -0.88
N TRP A 214 14.81 -5.48 -0.65
CA TRP A 214 14.27 -6.41 0.34
C TRP A 214 13.15 -7.23 -0.28
N LEU A 215 13.12 -8.51 0.06
CA LEU A 215 11.97 -9.39 -0.08
C LEU A 215 11.24 -9.45 1.26
N TYR A 216 9.91 -9.48 1.21
CA TYR A 216 9.05 -9.65 2.37
C TYR A 216 8.17 -10.87 2.18
N ILE A 217 8.09 -11.71 3.21
CA ILE A 217 7.27 -12.93 3.22
C ILE A 217 6.41 -12.88 4.46
N ALA A 218 5.10 -12.73 4.28
CA ALA A 218 4.11 -12.80 5.33
C ALA A 218 3.53 -14.21 5.40
N TYR A 219 3.53 -14.76 6.61
CA TYR A 219 3.02 -16.08 6.96
C TYR A 219 1.69 -15.92 7.70
N PRO A 220 0.54 -16.23 7.07
CA PRO A 220 -0.79 -16.09 7.66
C PRO A 220 -0.96 -16.88 8.96
N GLY A 221 -0.41 -18.10 9.06
CA GLY A 221 -0.53 -18.97 10.22
C GLY A 221 -0.01 -18.33 11.52
N PRO A 222 1.30 -18.01 11.62
CA PRO A 222 1.87 -17.33 12.77
C PRO A 222 1.55 -15.83 12.82
N ASN A 223 0.96 -15.28 11.75
CA ASN A 223 0.71 -13.86 11.55
C ASN A 223 1.98 -13.01 11.73
N GLU A 224 3.03 -13.43 11.03
CA GLU A 224 4.36 -12.81 11.05
C GLU A 224 4.79 -12.41 9.65
N ILE A 225 5.69 -11.44 9.58
CA ILE A 225 6.34 -11.03 8.34
C ILE A 225 7.85 -11.10 8.52
N GLU A 226 8.50 -11.77 7.57
CA GLU A 226 9.94 -11.85 7.43
C GLU A 226 10.42 -10.82 6.43
N ARG A 227 11.63 -10.32 6.64
CA ARG A 227 12.37 -9.51 5.68
C ARG A 227 13.71 -10.16 5.36
N TRP A 228 13.96 -10.31 4.07
CA TRP A 228 15.16 -10.92 3.50
C TRP A 228 15.91 -9.92 2.64
N SER A 229 17.24 -9.94 2.72
CA SER A 229 18.10 -9.13 1.86
C SER A 229 18.17 -9.71 0.46
N LEU A 230 17.90 -8.90 -0.58
CA LEU A 230 18.10 -9.32 -1.97
C LEU A 230 19.57 -9.29 -2.41
N SER A 231 20.49 -8.72 -1.61
CA SER A 231 21.92 -8.76 -1.92
C SER A 231 22.61 -10.01 -1.36
N THR A 232 22.11 -10.55 -0.25
CA THR A 232 22.74 -11.70 0.43
C THR A 232 21.85 -12.92 0.50
N PHE A 233 20.57 -12.81 0.12
CA PHE A 233 19.55 -13.86 0.22
C PHE A 233 19.43 -14.46 1.62
N LYS A 234 19.68 -13.64 2.64
CA LYS A 234 19.57 -14.01 4.06
C LYS A 234 18.45 -13.27 4.75
N LYS A 235 17.76 -13.97 5.65
CA LYS A 235 16.79 -13.39 6.56
C LYS A 235 17.47 -12.38 7.47
N VAL A 236 16.89 -11.19 7.56
CA VAL A 236 17.40 -10.09 8.39
C VAL A 236 16.52 -9.83 9.60
N ALA A 237 15.20 -10.01 9.48
CA ALA A 237 14.26 -9.78 10.57
C ALA A 237 12.98 -10.58 10.39
N THR A 238 12.31 -10.86 11.51
CA THR A 238 10.95 -11.39 11.60
C THR A 238 10.20 -10.56 12.63
N VAL A 239 8.97 -10.13 12.33
CA VAL A 239 8.13 -9.31 13.21
C VAL A 239 6.68 -9.79 13.14
N LYS A 240 5.96 -9.74 14.25
CA LYS A 240 4.49 -9.95 14.28
C LYS A 240 3.79 -8.86 13.48
N LEU A 241 2.86 -9.25 12.62
CA LEU A 241 2.06 -8.30 11.87
C LEU A 241 1.16 -7.50 12.85
N PRO A 242 0.92 -6.21 12.58
CA PRO A 242 0.19 -5.31 13.48
C PRO A 242 -1.34 -5.49 13.40
N PHE A 243 -1.80 -6.59 12.81
CA PHE A 243 -3.21 -6.87 12.55
C PHE A 243 -3.68 -8.05 13.39
N GLN A 244 -4.94 -8.03 13.82
CA GLN A 244 -5.53 -9.17 14.53
C GLN A 244 -5.77 -10.36 13.59
N GLN A 245 -6.14 -10.07 12.35
CA GLN A 245 -6.40 -11.07 11.31
C GLN A 245 -5.21 -11.19 10.36
N PRO A 246 -5.03 -12.36 9.70
CA PRO A 246 -3.96 -12.57 8.74
C PRO A 246 -3.99 -11.57 7.59
N THR A 247 -2.81 -11.20 7.09
CA THR A 247 -2.66 -10.38 5.87
C THR A 247 -3.04 -11.19 4.63
N GLU A 248 -4.05 -10.73 3.89
CA GLU A 248 -4.49 -11.38 2.64
C GLU A 248 -3.82 -10.75 1.41
N VAL A 249 -3.46 -9.46 1.50
CA VAL A 249 -2.80 -8.74 0.41
C VAL A 249 -1.55 -8.06 0.94
N LEU A 250 -0.43 -8.29 0.25
CA LEU A 250 0.84 -7.62 0.49
C LEU A 250 1.39 -7.09 -0.85
N ALA A 251 1.67 -5.80 -0.95
CA ALA A 251 2.16 -5.18 -2.18
C ALA A 251 3.22 -4.11 -1.90
N ALA A 252 4.25 -4.06 -2.74
CA ALA A 252 5.29 -3.03 -2.71
C ALA A 252 5.81 -2.76 -4.13
N GLY A 253 6.33 -1.56 -4.35
CA GLY A 253 6.98 -1.23 -5.62
C GLY A 253 8.34 -1.90 -5.73
N HIS A 254 8.55 -2.73 -6.74
CA HIS A 254 9.80 -3.49 -6.93
C HIS A 254 11.04 -2.61 -7.15
N ALA A 255 10.87 -1.34 -7.51
CA ALA A 255 11.92 -0.33 -7.65
C ALA A 255 11.86 0.75 -6.56
N SER A 256 11.10 0.52 -5.49
CA SER A 256 10.95 1.42 -4.36
C SER A 256 11.84 1.04 -3.18
N THR A 257 11.87 1.87 -2.15
CA THR A 257 12.40 1.52 -0.82
C THR A 257 11.28 1.30 0.19
N GLY A 258 10.06 1.02 -0.28
CA GLY A 258 8.82 1.06 0.50
C GLY A 258 7.90 2.23 0.10
N PRO A 259 6.70 2.31 0.69
CA PRO A 259 6.18 1.47 1.78
C PRO A 259 5.70 0.09 1.31
N LEU A 260 5.30 -0.75 2.25
CA LEU A 260 4.52 -1.97 1.98
C LEU A 260 3.05 -1.66 2.22
N LEU A 261 2.16 -1.95 1.27
CA LEU A 261 0.74 -2.02 1.54
C LEU A 261 0.41 -3.41 2.08
N ALA A 262 -0.18 -3.47 3.28
CA ALA A 262 -0.67 -4.71 3.86
C ALA A 262 -2.16 -4.57 4.21
N LEU A 263 -2.99 -5.47 3.69
CA LEU A 263 -4.42 -5.50 3.95
C LEU A 263 -4.79 -6.84 4.62
N PRO A 264 -5.27 -6.82 5.88
CA PRO A 264 -5.74 -8.02 6.57
C PRO A 264 -7.14 -8.43 6.12
N SER A 265 -7.50 -9.68 6.44
CA SER A 265 -8.87 -10.16 6.28
C SER A 265 -9.82 -9.47 7.27
N GLY A 266 -10.90 -8.84 6.79
CA GLY A 266 -11.99 -8.35 7.64
C GLY A 266 -11.60 -7.18 8.55
N GLY A 267 -10.66 -6.33 8.14
CA GLY A 267 -10.17 -5.22 8.96
C GLY A 267 -9.39 -4.15 8.19
N PRO A 268 -9.11 -3.00 8.82
CA PRO A 268 -8.40 -1.92 8.14
C PRO A 268 -6.95 -2.32 7.87
N GLY A 269 -6.52 -2.12 6.62
CA GLY A 269 -5.13 -2.23 6.23
C GLY A 269 -4.24 -1.11 6.77
N ALA A 270 -2.96 -1.19 6.42
CA ALA A 270 -2.00 -0.13 6.70
C ALA A 270 -0.88 -0.10 5.64
N PHE A 271 -0.23 1.04 5.52
CA PHE A 271 1.14 1.07 5.01
C PHE A 271 2.11 0.71 6.13
N LEU A 272 3.03 -0.21 5.85
CA LEU A 272 4.11 -0.58 6.75
C LEU A 272 5.41 0.05 6.27
N ASP A 273 6.22 0.51 7.22
CA ASP A 273 7.58 0.94 6.97
C ASP A 273 8.43 -0.27 6.55
N ALA A 274 9.08 -0.19 5.39
CA ALA A 274 9.90 -1.28 4.85
C ALA A 274 11.07 -1.66 5.77
N THR A 275 11.55 -0.75 6.61
CA THR A 275 12.69 -1.02 7.50
C THR A 275 12.25 -1.68 8.82
N THR A 276 11.13 -1.26 9.39
CA THR A 276 10.70 -1.73 10.72
C THR A 276 9.55 -2.72 10.65
N MET A 277 8.87 -2.82 9.50
CA MET A 277 7.64 -3.58 9.25
C MET A 277 6.49 -3.19 10.19
N ARG A 278 6.54 -1.96 10.72
CA ARG A 278 5.51 -1.37 11.58
C ARG A 278 4.64 -0.40 10.81
N PRO A 279 3.38 -0.16 11.24
CA PRO A 279 2.50 0.81 10.61
C PRO A 279 3.13 2.21 10.52
N LEU A 280 3.00 2.82 9.34
CA LEU A 280 3.26 4.24 9.15
C LEU A 280 2.04 5.05 9.61
N PRO A 281 2.24 6.20 10.27
CA PRO A 281 1.15 7.07 10.72
C PRO A 281 0.58 7.86 9.52
N THR A 282 -0.08 7.14 8.61
CA THR A 282 -0.61 7.69 7.37
C THR A 282 -2.10 7.96 7.51
N VAL A 283 -2.53 9.18 7.19
CA VAL A 283 -3.95 9.54 7.09
C VAL A 283 -4.42 9.30 5.67
N ILE A 284 -5.51 8.56 5.49
CA ILE A 284 -6.17 8.41 4.19
C ILE A 284 -7.10 9.61 4.00
N HIS A 285 -7.00 10.26 2.84
CA HIS A 285 -7.94 11.28 2.41
C HIS A 285 -8.75 10.75 1.23
N ASP A 286 -10.04 10.52 1.45
CA ASP A 286 -10.97 10.06 0.43
C ASP A 286 -11.39 11.23 -0.45
N ARG A 287 -10.96 11.20 -1.72
CA ARG A 287 -11.23 12.27 -2.69
C ARG A 287 -12.60 12.20 -3.32
N GLN A 288 -13.30 11.06 -3.22
CA GLN A 288 -14.66 10.95 -3.71
C GLN A 288 -15.63 11.72 -2.80
N TYR A 289 -15.45 11.57 -1.48
CA TYR A 289 -16.33 12.21 -0.48
C TYR A 289 -15.69 13.42 0.22
N ASN A 290 -14.44 13.76 -0.12
CA ASN A 290 -13.67 14.86 0.45
C ASN A 290 -13.64 14.83 2.00
N ARG A 291 -13.27 13.68 2.56
CA ARG A 291 -13.22 13.43 4.00
C ARG A 291 -12.05 12.54 4.36
N GLN A 292 -11.72 12.45 5.65
CA GLN A 292 -10.81 11.40 6.11
C GLN A 292 -11.42 10.03 5.77
N GLY A 293 -10.66 9.23 5.04
CA GLY A 293 -11.01 7.87 4.67
C GLY A 293 -10.37 6.84 5.60
N GLU A 294 -10.63 5.58 5.28
CA GLU A 294 -10.00 4.43 5.91
C GLU A 294 -9.30 3.58 4.84
N PHE A 295 -8.35 2.75 5.25
CA PHE A 295 -7.88 1.70 4.35
C PHE A 295 -9.05 0.78 4.01
N PRO A 296 -9.18 0.35 2.74
CA PRO A 296 -10.19 -0.62 2.40
C PRO A 296 -9.91 -1.95 3.10
N ASP A 297 -10.98 -2.64 3.46
CA ASP A 297 -10.91 -4.04 3.84
C ASP A 297 -10.48 -4.90 2.64
N ALA A 298 -9.77 -5.99 2.92
CA ALA A 298 -9.44 -7.01 1.95
C ALA A 298 -10.11 -8.32 2.30
N SER A 299 -10.96 -8.83 1.41
CA SER A 299 -11.28 -10.26 1.40
C SER A 299 -10.17 -11.04 0.69
N ARG A 300 -10.22 -12.37 0.74
CA ARG A 300 -9.38 -13.24 -0.11
C ARG A 300 -9.50 -12.95 -1.61
N ALA A 301 -10.61 -12.35 -2.04
CA ALA A 301 -10.85 -11.94 -3.41
C ALA A 301 -10.30 -10.54 -3.72
N ALA A 302 -9.75 -9.83 -2.73
CA ALA A 302 -9.07 -8.57 -2.98
C ALA A 302 -7.74 -8.81 -3.71
N ARG A 303 -7.37 -7.86 -4.55
CA ARG A 303 -6.10 -7.81 -5.25
C ARG A 303 -5.55 -6.40 -5.11
N ALA A 304 -4.23 -6.30 -5.08
CA ALA A 304 -3.55 -5.02 -5.19
C ALA A 304 -2.33 -5.12 -6.09
N ARG A 305 -1.93 -3.98 -6.64
CA ARG A 305 -0.64 -3.78 -7.30
C ARG A 305 -0.02 -2.49 -6.80
N ALA A 306 1.30 -2.40 -6.91
CA ALA A 306 2.03 -1.18 -6.67
C ALA A 306 2.76 -0.77 -7.96
N SER A 307 2.81 0.53 -8.24
CA SER A 307 3.74 1.09 -9.21
C SER A 307 5.18 0.74 -8.82
N ALA A 308 6.08 0.61 -9.79
CA ALA A 308 7.48 0.24 -9.53
C ALA A 308 8.13 1.13 -8.46
N ASN A 309 7.88 2.45 -8.50
CA ASN A 309 8.42 3.41 -7.55
C ASN A 309 7.73 3.44 -6.16
N GLY A 310 6.69 2.64 -5.95
CA GLY A 310 5.96 2.53 -4.68
C GLY A 310 5.12 3.75 -4.30
N LYS A 311 4.82 4.67 -5.23
CA LYS A 311 4.01 5.86 -4.96
C LYS A 311 2.52 5.67 -5.18
N SER A 312 2.15 4.70 -6.01
CA SER A 312 0.76 4.44 -6.37
C SER A 312 0.42 2.98 -6.14
N PHE A 313 -0.73 2.72 -5.53
CA PHE A 313 -1.25 1.39 -5.29
C PHE A 313 -2.67 1.31 -5.85
N SER A 314 -3.00 0.21 -6.52
CA SER A 314 -4.36 -0.09 -6.97
C SER A 314 -4.96 -1.20 -6.10
N ILE A 315 -6.27 -1.16 -5.89
CA ILE A 315 -7.01 -2.17 -5.12
C ILE A 315 -8.35 -2.45 -5.82
N TRP A 316 -8.68 -3.72 -5.99
CA TRP A 316 -9.98 -4.16 -6.53
C TRP A 316 -10.37 -5.54 -5.97
N GLY A 317 -11.64 -5.91 -6.11
CA GLY A 317 -12.14 -7.25 -5.78
C GLY A 317 -12.34 -8.13 -7.02
N THR A 318 -12.33 -9.45 -6.86
CA THR A 318 -12.59 -10.40 -7.97
C THR A 318 -13.90 -11.18 -7.83
N SER A 319 -14.57 -11.10 -6.68
CA SER A 319 -15.78 -11.88 -6.35
C SER A 319 -17.10 -11.12 -6.50
N GLY A 320 -17.07 -9.82 -6.81
CA GLY A 320 -18.26 -8.96 -6.93
C GLY A 320 -18.23 -8.10 -8.19
N SER A 321 -19.40 -7.60 -8.59
CA SER A 321 -19.55 -6.58 -9.63
C SER A 321 -20.48 -5.48 -9.12
N PRO A 322 -20.05 -4.20 -9.09
CA PRO A 322 -18.73 -3.72 -9.52
C PRO A 322 -17.55 -4.18 -8.64
N ALA A 323 -16.42 -4.50 -9.27
CA ALA A 323 -15.18 -4.90 -8.59
C ALA A 323 -14.49 -3.74 -7.86
N GLY A 324 -14.82 -2.50 -8.25
CA GLY A 324 -14.25 -1.27 -7.74
C GLY A 324 -12.92 -0.92 -8.41
N PHE A 325 -12.79 0.34 -8.82
CA PHE A 325 -11.52 0.93 -9.25
C PHE A 325 -11.02 1.83 -8.14
N ARG A 326 -10.17 1.29 -7.25
CA ARG A 326 -9.56 2.06 -6.17
C ARG A 326 -8.08 2.27 -6.41
N THR A 327 -7.62 3.49 -6.14
CA THR A 327 -6.20 3.84 -6.15
C THR A 327 -5.84 4.58 -4.86
N LEU A 328 -4.60 4.38 -4.41
CA LEU A 328 -3.99 5.07 -3.27
C LEU A 328 -2.71 5.72 -3.76
N MET A 329 -2.64 7.05 -3.68
CA MET A 329 -1.42 7.81 -3.93
C MET A 329 -0.71 8.06 -2.60
N PHE A 330 0.33 7.27 -2.35
CA PHE A 330 1.06 7.31 -1.11
C PHE A 330 1.86 8.61 -0.96
N GLY A 331 1.52 9.37 0.08
CA GLY A 331 2.38 10.35 0.70
C GLY A 331 2.69 9.94 2.14
N ARG A 332 3.89 10.31 2.63
CA ARG A 332 4.39 9.84 3.95
C ARG A 332 3.48 10.15 5.14
N ARG A 333 2.68 11.22 5.05
CA ARG A 333 1.73 11.64 6.11
C ARG A 333 0.28 11.49 5.65
N THR A 334 0.02 11.78 4.39
CA THR A 334 -1.31 11.75 3.78
C THR A 334 -1.26 10.89 2.53
N THR A 335 -2.23 10.00 2.38
CA THR A 335 -2.45 9.24 1.15
C THR A 335 -3.78 9.66 0.56
N GLU A 336 -3.76 10.07 -0.69
CA GLU A 336 -4.98 10.40 -1.42
C GLU A 336 -5.60 9.11 -1.98
N MET A 337 -6.86 8.85 -1.67
CA MET A 337 -7.62 7.73 -2.19
C MET A 337 -8.60 8.22 -3.26
N TYR A 338 -8.60 7.56 -4.41
CA TYR A 338 -9.59 7.76 -5.46
C TYR A 338 -10.38 6.47 -5.66
N TYR A 339 -11.66 6.60 -5.96
CA TYR A 339 -12.55 5.46 -6.18
C TYR A 339 -13.53 5.75 -7.31
N ASP A 340 -13.75 4.73 -8.13
CA ASP A 340 -14.87 4.65 -9.06
C ASP A 340 -15.57 3.30 -8.91
N HIS A 341 -16.90 3.30 -8.94
CA HIS A 341 -17.72 2.10 -8.72
C HIS A 341 -17.92 1.32 -10.01
N ASP A 342 -16.82 0.85 -10.60
CA ASP A 342 -16.80 0.13 -11.87
C ASP A 342 -15.92 -1.13 -11.81
N SER A 343 -16.12 -2.05 -12.75
CA SER A 343 -15.30 -3.23 -12.97
C SER A 343 -14.29 -2.97 -14.08
N MET A 344 -13.01 -2.91 -13.71
CA MET A 344 -11.88 -2.63 -14.62
C MET A 344 -11.09 -3.89 -15.02
N GLY A 345 -11.40 -5.04 -14.41
CA GLY A 345 -10.55 -6.22 -14.47
C GLY A 345 -9.33 -6.07 -13.57
N TYR A 346 -8.15 -6.42 -14.06
CA TYR A 346 -6.92 -6.05 -13.36
C TYR A 346 -6.71 -4.53 -13.39
N ILE A 347 -5.94 -4.02 -12.43
CA ILE A 347 -5.55 -2.62 -12.36
C ILE A 347 -4.05 -2.57 -12.10
N ALA A 348 -3.25 -2.46 -13.16
CA ALA A 348 -1.80 -2.49 -13.10
C ALA A 348 -1.22 -1.07 -13.27
N PRO A 349 -0.65 -0.46 -12.22
CA PRO A 349 0.02 0.82 -12.35
C PRO A 349 1.26 0.71 -13.25
N ASN A 350 1.55 1.75 -14.03
CA ASN A 350 2.83 1.86 -14.72
C ASN A 350 3.98 2.10 -13.72
N ARG A 351 5.22 2.12 -14.23
CA ARG A 351 6.44 2.33 -13.43
C ARG A 351 6.35 3.55 -12.51
N THR A 352 5.78 4.65 -13.01
CA THR A 352 5.64 5.92 -12.27
C THR A 352 4.43 5.99 -11.33
N GLY A 353 3.41 5.16 -11.56
CA GLY A 353 2.13 5.20 -10.86
C GLY A 353 1.14 6.26 -11.36
N GLU A 354 1.45 6.95 -12.46
CA GLU A 354 0.59 7.98 -13.04
C GLU A 354 -0.57 7.39 -13.85
N LEU A 355 -0.32 6.25 -14.50
CA LEU A 355 -1.27 5.55 -15.35
C LEU A 355 -1.59 4.17 -14.80
N MET A 356 -2.85 3.76 -14.97
CA MET A 356 -3.45 2.51 -14.56
C MET A 356 -3.88 1.75 -15.81
N PHE A 357 -3.22 0.64 -16.07
CA PHE A 357 -3.52 -0.27 -17.16
C PHE A 357 -4.57 -1.27 -16.70
N THR A 358 -5.63 -1.41 -17.46
CA THR A 358 -6.80 -2.21 -17.08
C THR A 358 -7.29 -3.02 -18.28
N ALA A 359 -8.22 -3.94 -18.04
CA ALA A 359 -8.91 -4.65 -19.11
C ALA A 359 -9.85 -3.73 -19.93
N LYS A 360 -10.12 -2.50 -19.48
CA LYS A 360 -10.90 -1.48 -20.21
C LYS A 360 -10.04 -0.44 -20.95
N GLY A 361 -8.71 -0.58 -20.91
CA GLY A 361 -7.78 0.42 -21.44
C GLY A 361 -7.03 1.15 -20.34
N VAL A 362 -6.55 2.35 -20.64
CA VAL A 362 -5.64 3.10 -19.76
C VAL A 362 -6.37 4.26 -19.09
N PHE A 363 -6.19 4.36 -17.79
CA PHE A 363 -6.73 5.40 -16.94
C PHE A 363 -5.61 6.11 -16.20
N THR A 364 -5.90 7.28 -15.64
CA THR A 364 -5.02 7.95 -14.67
C THR A 364 -5.22 7.33 -13.28
N TYR A 365 -4.29 7.61 -12.36
CA TYR A 365 -4.48 7.24 -10.95
C TYR A 365 -5.72 7.88 -10.32
N GLN A 366 -6.26 8.97 -10.87
CA GLN A 366 -7.47 9.63 -10.37
C GLN A 366 -8.76 8.99 -10.90
N THR A 367 -8.67 7.76 -11.40
CA THR A 367 -9.75 7.01 -12.05
C THR A 367 -10.32 7.67 -13.31
N LYS A 368 -9.63 8.66 -13.88
CA LYS A 368 -10.06 9.33 -15.11
C LYS A 368 -9.57 8.62 -16.36
N PRO A 369 -10.39 8.48 -17.42
CA PRO A 369 -9.95 7.94 -18.69
C PRO A 369 -8.72 8.67 -19.24
N TYR A 370 -7.77 7.93 -19.81
CA TYR A 370 -6.59 8.49 -20.49
C TYR A 370 -6.51 8.01 -21.94
N ALA A 371 -6.57 6.69 -22.14
CA ALA A 371 -6.68 6.06 -23.44
C ALA A 371 -7.58 4.83 -23.30
N ASN A 372 -8.89 5.05 -23.28
CA ASN A 372 -9.90 4.01 -23.31
C ASN A 372 -10.75 4.16 -24.58
N ASN A 373 -11.06 3.04 -25.22
CA ASN A 373 -12.02 2.99 -26.32
C ASN A 373 -12.66 1.59 -26.27
N ASP A 374 -13.98 1.52 -26.44
CA ASP A 374 -14.71 0.25 -26.49
C ASP A 374 -14.17 -0.69 -27.57
N GLU A 375 -13.74 -0.14 -28.71
CA GLU A 375 -13.12 -0.92 -29.76
C GLU A 375 -11.80 -1.56 -29.29
N ILE A 376 -10.91 -0.77 -28.67
CA ILE A 376 -9.63 -1.25 -28.13
C ILE A 376 -9.86 -2.33 -27.05
N ARG A 377 -10.82 -2.10 -26.15
CA ARG A 377 -11.24 -3.06 -25.11
C ARG A 377 -11.78 -4.36 -25.70
N SER A 378 -12.50 -4.28 -26.82
CA SER A 378 -13.06 -5.47 -27.47
C SER A 378 -12.00 -6.32 -28.17
N GLN A 379 -10.85 -5.73 -28.51
CA GLN A 379 -9.82 -6.35 -29.36
C GLN A 379 -8.54 -6.75 -28.60
N SER A 380 -8.24 -6.14 -27.45
CA SER A 380 -6.99 -6.43 -26.74
C SER A 380 -6.99 -6.01 -25.26
N PHE A 381 -6.01 -6.53 -24.52
CA PHE A 381 -5.75 -6.19 -23.12
C PHE A 381 -4.41 -5.49 -22.97
N HIS A 382 -4.36 -4.35 -22.27
CA HIS A 382 -3.16 -3.51 -22.19
C HIS A 382 -2.41 -3.65 -20.87
N LEU A 383 -1.10 -3.76 -20.94
CA LEU A 383 -0.20 -3.99 -19.82
C LEU A 383 0.96 -2.99 -19.85
N PRO A 384 1.42 -2.49 -18.68
CA PRO A 384 2.56 -1.58 -18.65
C PRO A 384 3.88 -2.32 -18.92
N SER A 385 4.85 -1.63 -19.49
CA SER A 385 6.25 -2.09 -19.40
C SER A 385 6.75 -2.02 -17.96
N VAL A 386 7.73 -2.87 -17.64
CA VAL A 386 8.37 -2.93 -16.33
C VAL A 386 9.30 -1.73 -16.10
N ASP A 387 10.11 -1.38 -17.10
CA ASP A 387 11.27 -0.47 -16.98
C ASP A 387 11.11 0.85 -17.75
N SER A 388 10.08 0.99 -18.58
CA SER A 388 9.95 2.12 -19.51
C SER A 388 8.53 2.69 -19.61
N ASP A 389 8.34 3.70 -20.45
CA ASP A 389 7.02 4.29 -20.79
C ASP A 389 6.32 3.57 -21.96
N TYR A 390 6.82 2.40 -22.36
CA TYR A 390 6.15 1.55 -23.34
C TYR A 390 5.02 0.75 -22.68
N SER A 391 4.16 0.18 -23.52
CA SER A 391 3.14 -0.77 -23.08
C SER A 391 2.97 -1.90 -24.08
N VAL A 392 2.34 -2.96 -23.62
CA VAL A 392 2.02 -4.14 -24.40
C VAL A 392 0.51 -4.22 -24.55
N SER A 393 0.00 -4.64 -25.71
CA SER A 393 -1.35 -5.16 -25.82
C SER A 393 -1.36 -6.60 -26.32
N VAL A 394 -2.08 -7.46 -25.61
CA VAL A 394 -2.30 -8.86 -26.00
C VAL A 394 -3.61 -8.92 -26.77
N ALA A 395 -3.55 -9.38 -28.03
CA ALA A 395 -4.74 -9.51 -28.85
C ALA A 395 -5.72 -10.52 -28.23
N ARG A 396 -7.01 -10.17 -28.25
CA ARG A 396 -8.10 -11.04 -27.79
C ARG A 396 -8.54 -11.96 -28.92
N ASP A 397 -8.75 -13.22 -28.58
CA ASP A 397 -9.36 -14.22 -29.44
C ASP A 397 -10.18 -15.19 -28.58
N ASP A 398 -11.50 -15.00 -28.58
CA ASP A 398 -12.43 -15.89 -27.86
C ASP A 398 -12.82 -17.14 -28.67
N GLY A 399 -12.50 -17.17 -29.96
CA GLY A 399 -12.86 -18.27 -30.86
C GLY A 399 -11.88 -19.43 -30.78
N SER A 400 -10.60 -19.14 -30.55
CA SER A 400 -9.55 -20.15 -30.50
C SER A 400 -9.45 -20.83 -29.12
N LYS A 401 -9.93 -22.07 -29.05
CA LYS A 401 -9.90 -22.88 -27.82
C LYS A 401 -8.51 -23.42 -27.47
N GLU A 402 -7.64 -23.59 -28.46
CA GLU A 402 -6.34 -24.30 -28.33
C GLU A 402 -5.12 -23.49 -28.78
N ALA A 403 -5.26 -22.18 -29.04
CA ALA A 403 -4.10 -21.36 -29.38
C ALA A 403 -3.12 -21.26 -28.22
N ASP A 404 -1.88 -21.70 -28.46
CA ASP A 404 -0.71 -21.61 -27.58
C ASP A 404 0.17 -20.39 -27.91
N THR A 405 -0.22 -19.62 -28.93
CA THR A 405 0.46 -18.41 -29.36
C THR A 405 -0.49 -17.23 -29.50
N ALA A 406 0.03 -16.05 -29.16
CA ALA A 406 -0.70 -14.79 -29.19
C ALA A 406 0.01 -13.79 -30.09
N ARG A 407 -0.78 -12.95 -30.76
CA ARG A 407 -0.29 -11.70 -31.33
C ARG A 407 -0.18 -10.67 -30.23
N VAL A 408 1.02 -10.12 -30.06
CA VAL A 408 1.32 -9.10 -29.06
C VAL A 408 1.80 -7.84 -29.77
N ASN A 409 1.30 -6.70 -29.33
CA ASN A 409 1.63 -5.39 -29.86
C ASN A 409 2.36 -4.56 -28.81
N ILE A 410 3.34 -3.77 -29.22
CA ILE A 410 4.06 -2.84 -28.36
C ILE A 410 3.71 -1.41 -28.79
N HIS A 411 3.42 -0.57 -27.81
CA HIS A 411 2.91 0.79 -27.97
C HIS A 411 3.78 1.78 -27.21
N VAL A 412 3.83 3.01 -27.69
CA VAL A 412 4.42 4.15 -26.98
C VAL A 412 3.33 4.86 -26.18
N ARG A 413 3.64 5.36 -24.97
CA ARG A 413 2.72 6.18 -24.17
C ARG A 413 1.99 7.23 -25.02
N GLY A 414 0.66 7.22 -24.94
CA GLY A 414 -0.21 8.18 -25.63
C GLY A 414 -0.45 7.90 -27.11
N LYS A 415 0.11 6.82 -27.69
CA LYS A 415 -0.15 6.40 -29.08
C LYS A 415 -0.84 5.04 -29.10
N PRO A 416 -2.08 4.94 -29.61
CA PRO A 416 -2.81 3.67 -29.67
C PRO A 416 -2.32 2.75 -30.79
N GLU A 417 -1.62 3.28 -31.80
CA GLU A 417 -1.07 2.48 -32.88
C GLU A 417 0.17 1.70 -32.42
N PRO A 418 0.26 0.39 -32.76
CA PRO A 418 1.42 -0.40 -32.43
C PRO A 418 2.64 0.08 -33.22
N ILE A 419 3.76 0.27 -32.52
CA ILE A 419 5.06 0.55 -33.16
C ILE A 419 5.82 -0.73 -33.52
N LEU A 420 5.45 -1.85 -32.91
CA LEU A 420 6.02 -3.17 -33.15
C LEU A 420 4.96 -4.23 -32.85
N THR A 421 4.90 -5.27 -33.68
CA THR A 421 4.02 -6.42 -33.50
C THR A 421 4.85 -7.70 -33.50
N LEU A 422 4.67 -8.50 -32.46
CA LEU A 422 5.18 -9.86 -32.36
C LEU A 422 4.02 -10.81 -32.72
N PRO A 423 4.03 -11.43 -33.92
CA PRO A 423 2.88 -12.17 -34.43
C PRO A 423 2.66 -13.51 -33.72
N LYS A 424 3.70 -14.08 -33.10
CA LYS A 424 3.68 -15.42 -32.48
C LYS A 424 4.48 -15.44 -31.18
N VAL A 425 3.87 -14.95 -30.10
CA VAL A 425 4.42 -15.03 -28.74
C VAL A 425 3.89 -16.30 -28.08
N THR A 426 4.76 -17.09 -27.44
CA THR A 426 4.41 -18.31 -26.67
C THR A 426 3.59 -17.94 -25.43
N PHE A 427 2.29 -17.87 -25.62
CA PHE A 427 1.29 -17.46 -24.67
C PHE A 427 -0.07 -17.57 -25.37
N ARG A 428 -1.16 -17.96 -24.71
CA ARG A 428 -2.47 -17.94 -25.36
C ARG A 428 -2.94 -16.52 -25.66
N PRO A 429 -3.83 -16.31 -26.64
CA PRO A 429 -4.53 -15.03 -26.80
C PRO A 429 -5.33 -14.64 -25.54
N GLY A 430 -5.57 -13.35 -25.39
CA GLY A 430 -6.49 -12.86 -24.36
C GLY A 430 -7.90 -13.39 -24.61
N ARG A 431 -8.65 -13.63 -23.54
CA ARG A 431 -10.03 -14.12 -23.56
C ARG A 431 -10.93 -13.21 -22.73
N TYR A 432 -12.23 -13.26 -22.98
CA TYR A 432 -13.20 -12.51 -22.18
C TYR A 432 -13.08 -12.79 -20.68
N SER A 433 -12.71 -14.00 -20.27
CA SER A 433 -12.48 -14.33 -18.85
C SER A 433 -11.36 -13.50 -18.21
N ASP A 434 -10.36 -13.08 -18.99
CA ASP A 434 -9.26 -12.22 -18.51
C ASP A 434 -9.74 -10.84 -18.09
N PHE A 435 -10.87 -10.38 -18.66
CA PHE A 435 -11.52 -9.14 -18.21
C PHE A 435 -11.94 -9.21 -16.75
N HIS A 436 -12.34 -10.37 -16.24
CA HIS A 436 -12.76 -10.49 -14.86
C HIS A 436 -11.60 -10.71 -13.88
N GLY A 437 -10.43 -11.12 -14.37
CA GLY A 437 -9.20 -11.27 -13.56
C GLY A 437 -9.38 -12.16 -12.32
N ARG A 438 -10.22 -13.19 -12.41
CA ARG A 438 -10.58 -14.06 -11.27
C ARG A 438 -9.53 -15.14 -10.96
N GLU A 439 -8.67 -15.43 -11.92
CA GLU A 439 -7.58 -16.40 -11.76
C GLU A 439 -6.56 -15.87 -10.75
N ASP A 440 -5.86 -16.78 -10.06
CA ASP A 440 -4.77 -16.41 -9.15
C ASP A 440 -3.57 -15.83 -9.92
N MET A 441 -3.35 -16.33 -11.14
CA MET A 441 -2.39 -15.82 -12.12
C MET A 441 -3.14 -15.13 -13.28
N PRO A 442 -3.65 -13.90 -13.09
CA PRO A 442 -4.29 -13.13 -14.15
C PRO A 442 -3.29 -12.68 -15.21
N LEU A 443 -3.82 -12.20 -16.35
CA LEU A 443 -3.04 -11.78 -17.51
C LEU A 443 -1.93 -10.76 -17.19
N ASP A 444 -2.17 -9.81 -16.27
CA ASP A 444 -1.19 -8.79 -15.88
C ASP A 444 0.01 -9.32 -15.09
N LEU A 445 -0.07 -10.55 -14.59
CA LEU A 445 1.04 -11.25 -13.97
C LEU A 445 1.73 -12.24 -14.91
N ARG A 446 1.32 -12.31 -16.18
CA ARG A 446 1.84 -13.30 -17.14
C ARG A 446 2.70 -12.70 -18.24
N VAL A 447 2.70 -11.38 -18.41
CA VAL A 447 3.39 -10.72 -19.52
C VAL A 447 4.20 -9.54 -18.98
N PHE A 448 5.51 -9.55 -19.25
CA PHE A 448 6.45 -8.54 -18.75
C PHE A 448 7.33 -8.03 -19.90
N LEU A 449 7.21 -6.75 -20.24
CA LEU A 449 8.08 -6.10 -21.22
C LEU A 449 9.23 -5.37 -20.52
N PHE A 450 10.46 -5.81 -20.82
CA PHE A 450 11.71 -5.18 -20.41
C PHE A 450 12.36 -4.55 -21.65
N VAL A 451 12.21 -3.24 -21.82
CA VAL A 451 12.72 -2.53 -22.99
C VAL A 451 14.24 -2.44 -22.95
N ASP A 452 14.83 -2.18 -21.77
CA ASP A 452 16.28 -2.12 -21.61
C ASP A 452 16.95 -3.47 -21.91
N ALA A 453 16.25 -4.57 -21.62
CA ALA A 453 16.67 -5.93 -21.91
C ALA A 453 16.34 -6.39 -23.34
N LYS A 454 15.62 -5.57 -24.13
CA LYS A 454 15.13 -5.92 -25.47
C LYS A 454 14.37 -7.24 -25.47
N MET A 455 13.48 -7.42 -24.48
CA MET A 455 12.87 -8.71 -24.17
C MET A 455 11.43 -8.58 -23.70
N LEU A 456 10.57 -9.44 -24.24
CA LEU A 456 9.23 -9.71 -23.72
C LEU A 456 9.25 -11.08 -23.05
N ILE A 457 8.88 -11.14 -21.78
CA ILE A 457 8.69 -12.40 -21.07
C ILE A 457 7.21 -12.72 -21.01
N THR A 458 6.85 -13.96 -21.33
CA THR A 458 5.53 -14.52 -21.11
C THR A 458 5.58 -15.77 -20.23
N LEU A 459 4.53 -15.95 -19.44
CA LEU A 459 4.34 -17.07 -18.53
C LEU A 459 3.10 -17.87 -18.95
N PRO A 460 3.25 -18.92 -19.78
CA PRO A 460 2.14 -19.75 -20.25
C PRO A 460 1.31 -20.39 -19.13
N GLU A 461 0.12 -20.84 -19.48
CA GLU A 461 -0.90 -21.42 -18.58
C GLU A 461 -0.42 -22.68 -17.86
N THR A 462 0.60 -23.35 -18.39
CA THR A 462 1.24 -24.50 -17.73
C THR A 462 1.88 -24.12 -16.41
N ASN A 463 2.12 -22.82 -16.18
CA ASN A 463 2.77 -22.27 -15.00
C ASN A 463 4.12 -22.91 -14.67
N GLN A 464 4.82 -23.46 -15.66
CA GLN A 464 6.13 -24.09 -15.49
C GLN A 464 7.18 -23.52 -16.44
N ILE A 465 6.81 -22.57 -17.29
CA ILE A 465 7.66 -22.06 -18.35
C ILE A 465 7.85 -20.56 -18.21
N VAL A 466 9.09 -20.11 -18.38
CA VAL A 466 9.43 -18.72 -18.67
C VAL A 466 9.82 -18.64 -20.15
N ALA A 467 8.93 -18.08 -20.96
CA ALA A 467 9.19 -17.88 -22.38
C ALA A 467 9.70 -16.45 -22.60
N MET A 468 10.90 -16.33 -23.16
CA MET A 468 11.55 -15.05 -23.47
C MET A 468 11.54 -14.85 -24.97
N HIS A 469 11.01 -13.72 -25.43
CA HIS A 469 10.93 -13.34 -26.84
C HIS A 469 11.80 -12.12 -27.07
N ARG A 470 12.60 -12.16 -28.14
CA ARG A 470 13.47 -11.07 -28.53
C ARG A 470 12.62 -9.89 -29.01
N VAL A 471 12.99 -8.69 -28.59
CA VAL A 471 12.32 -7.44 -28.98
C VAL A 471 13.36 -6.49 -29.57
N GLU A 472 13.38 -6.36 -30.89
CA GLU A 472 14.28 -5.45 -31.59
C GLU A 472 13.54 -4.22 -32.13
N GLY A 473 14.28 -3.17 -32.46
CA GLY A 473 13.72 -1.95 -33.05
C GLY A 473 13.06 -0.98 -32.05
N LEU A 474 13.14 -1.28 -30.76
CA LEU A 474 12.92 -0.28 -29.69
C LEU A 474 14.23 0.49 -29.43
N PRO A 475 14.16 1.79 -29.06
CA PRO A 475 15.32 2.66 -28.90
C PRO A 475 16.34 2.19 -27.87
#